data_AF-A0A2N7RCF8-F1
#
_entry.id   AF-A0A2N7RCF8-F1
#
_cell.length_a   1.000
_cell.length_b   1.000
_cell.length_c   1.000
_cell.angle_alpha   90.00
_cell.angle_beta   90.00
_cell.angle_gamma   90.00
#
_symmetry.space_group_name_H-M   'P 1'
#
loop_
_entity.id
_entity.type
_entity.pdbx_description
1 polymer ?
#
loop_
_entity_poly.entity_id
_entity_poly.type
_entity_poly.pdbx_seq_one_letter_code
_entity_poly.pdbx_strand_id
1 'polypeptide(L)'
;MKFDCVKFSGKVDYVRHTDRISGGYKANVSINGAVIPKLQLTNKLYDELEAGENVTLYGVFKNKRKKEENDGFIYGLQKESGEKMFATHYRYQVPIFMAFTAAIAFCLTFVAGWFASIFPVLMLFGKDDPNYMYNTTIFATIEASMVAAFFLWRAWLMFSVTADPESWETIEPATLSSRFSKFYK
;
A
#
# COMPACT_ATOMS: atom_id res chain seq x y z
N MET A 1 1.64 3.10 8.85
CA MET A 1 2.41 3.01 7.58
C MET A 1 1.91 4.10 6.65
N LYS A 2 2.72 5.11 6.33
CA LYS A 2 2.35 6.21 5.43
C LYS A 2 2.82 5.85 4.02
N PHE A 3 1.90 5.86 3.08
CA PHE A 3 2.19 5.72 1.65
C PHE A 3 1.91 7.08 1.01
N ASP A 4 2.82 7.52 0.16
CA ASP A 4 2.66 8.75 -0.61
C ASP A 4 2.29 8.34 -2.05
N CYS A 5 1.15 8.83 -2.54
CA CYS A 5 0.70 8.60 -3.91
C CYS A 5 1.02 9.86 -4.71
N VAL A 6 1.90 9.73 -5.68
CA VAL A 6 2.43 10.87 -6.44
C VAL A 6 2.49 10.53 -7.92
N LYS A 7 2.40 11.57 -8.75
CA LYS A 7 2.69 11.50 -10.18
C LYS A 7 3.92 12.33 -10.51
N PHE A 8 4.72 11.85 -11.45
CA PHE A 8 5.93 12.53 -11.88
C PHE A 8 6.14 12.28 -13.37
N SER A 9 6.61 13.31 -14.07
CA SER A 9 6.72 13.32 -15.52
C SER A 9 8.14 13.62 -15.97
N GLY A 10 8.52 13.06 -17.11
CA GLY A 10 9.78 13.38 -17.74
C GLY A 10 10.16 12.37 -18.82
N LYS A 11 11.31 12.61 -19.42
CA LYS A 11 11.89 11.73 -20.43
C LYS A 11 12.52 10.52 -19.74
N VAL A 12 12.14 9.32 -20.17
CA VAL A 12 12.75 8.08 -19.69
C VAL A 12 14.17 7.99 -20.25
N ASP A 13 15.19 7.96 -19.40
CA ASP A 13 16.57 7.75 -19.85
C ASP A 13 16.85 6.26 -20.02
N TYR A 14 16.47 5.47 -19.00
CA TYR A 14 16.58 4.02 -19.02
C TYR A 14 15.68 3.36 -17.98
N VAL A 15 15.34 2.10 -18.24
CA VAL A 15 14.75 1.18 -17.25
C VAL A 15 15.69 -0.01 -17.10
N ARG A 16 16.28 -0.16 -15.90
CA ARG A 16 17.19 -1.28 -15.61
C ARG A 16 16.49 -2.29 -14.72
N HIS A 17 16.22 -3.47 -15.28
CA HIS A 17 15.74 -4.62 -14.53
C HIS A 17 16.75 -5.05 -13.45
N THR A 18 16.23 -5.41 -12.28
CA THR A 18 17.02 -5.93 -11.15
C THR A 18 16.59 -7.34 -10.80
N ASP A 19 15.29 -7.53 -10.54
CA ASP A 19 14.74 -8.82 -10.11
C ASP A 19 13.37 -9.07 -10.76
N ARG A 20 13.02 -10.35 -10.97
CA ARG A 20 11.67 -10.74 -11.39
C ARG A 20 10.80 -10.99 -10.16
N ILE A 21 9.56 -10.49 -10.18
CA ILE A 21 8.58 -10.68 -9.10
C ILE A 21 7.30 -11.31 -9.66
N SER A 22 6.45 -11.87 -8.80
CA SER A 22 5.18 -12.46 -9.24
C SER A 22 4.30 -11.40 -9.91
N GLY A 23 4.09 -11.52 -11.23
CA GLY A 23 3.29 -10.59 -12.03
C GLY A 23 4.02 -9.34 -12.52
N GLY A 24 5.35 -9.26 -12.36
CA GLY A 24 6.09 -8.04 -12.72
C GLY A 24 7.61 -8.11 -12.57
N TYR A 25 8.20 -6.92 -12.50
CA TYR A 25 9.63 -6.70 -12.36
C TYR A 25 9.93 -5.68 -11.26
N LYS A 26 11.07 -5.85 -10.61
CA LYS A 26 11.70 -4.83 -9.80
C LYS A 26 12.79 -4.17 -10.62
N ALA A 27 12.67 -2.87 -10.85
CA ALA A 27 13.57 -2.12 -11.72
C ALA A 27 14.02 -0.81 -11.06
N ASN A 28 15.09 -0.25 -11.61
CA ASN A 28 15.49 1.13 -11.40
C ASN A 28 15.12 1.92 -12.65
N VAL A 29 14.31 2.96 -12.50
CA VAL A 29 13.86 3.82 -13.60
C VAL A 29 14.60 5.15 -13.50
N SER A 30 15.23 5.59 -14.57
CA SER A 30 15.81 6.94 -14.68
C SER A 30 14.91 7.83 -15.51
N ILE A 31 14.52 8.97 -14.95
CA ILE A 31 13.74 9.99 -15.63
C ILE A 31 14.39 11.36 -15.43
N ASN A 32 14.65 12.08 -16.51
CA ASN A 32 15.34 13.38 -16.51
C ASN A 32 16.66 13.35 -15.71
N GLY A 33 17.43 12.28 -15.82
CA GLY A 33 18.68 12.06 -15.10
C GLY A 33 18.54 11.71 -13.62
N ALA A 34 17.32 11.60 -13.09
CA ALA A 34 17.07 11.18 -11.71
C ALA A 34 16.70 9.70 -11.63
N VAL A 35 17.48 8.91 -10.88
CA VAL A 35 17.25 7.48 -10.72
C VAL A 35 16.32 7.23 -9.54
N ILE A 36 15.21 6.52 -9.79
CA ILE A 36 14.28 6.05 -8.78
C ILE A 36 14.43 4.52 -8.68
N PRO A 37 15.09 4.02 -7.62
CA PRO A 37 15.40 2.61 -7.49
C PRO A 37 14.26 1.82 -6.85
N LYS A 38 14.35 0.49 -6.92
CA LYS A 38 13.44 -0.46 -6.22
C LYS A 38 11.96 -0.26 -6.56
N LEU A 39 11.68 0.14 -7.80
CA LEU A 39 10.33 0.27 -8.32
C LEU A 39 9.79 -1.10 -8.75
N GLN A 40 8.59 -1.42 -8.27
CA GLN A 40 7.84 -2.57 -8.73
C GLN A 40 6.90 -2.15 -9.87
N LEU A 41 7.02 -2.82 -11.01
CA LEU A 41 6.25 -2.60 -12.23
C LEU A 41 5.55 -3.90 -12.60
N THR A 42 4.35 -3.82 -13.17
CA THR A 42 3.74 -4.99 -13.81
C THR A 42 4.43 -5.28 -15.13
N ASN A 43 4.32 -6.51 -15.64
CA ASN A 43 4.89 -6.86 -16.96
C ASN A 43 4.42 -5.87 -18.04
N LYS A 44 3.11 -5.60 -18.09
CA LYS A 44 2.52 -4.63 -19.03
C LYS A 44 3.14 -3.24 -18.91
N LEU A 45 3.28 -2.70 -17.70
CA LEU A 45 3.86 -1.36 -17.53
C LEU A 45 5.36 -1.33 -17.84
N TYR A 46 6.07 -2.44 -17.61
CA TYR A 46 7.50 -2.54 -17.93
C TYR A 46 7.72 -2.59 -19.45
N ASP A 47 6.93 -3.39 -20.17
CA ASP A 47 7.06 -3.58 -21.61
C ASP A 47 6.74 -2.30 -22.39
N GLU A 48 5.92 -1.41 -21.82
CA GLU A 48 5.47 -0.16 -22.43
C GLU A 48 6.36 1.05 -22.09
N LEU A 49 7.35 0.88 -21.19
CA LEU A 49 8.30 1.93 -20.85
C LEU A 49 9.48 1.91 -21.81
N GLU A 50 9.41 2.76 -22.84
CA GLU A 50 10.49 2.93 -23.81
C GLU A 50 11.45 4.06 -23.42
N ALA A 51 12.75 3.83 -23.62
CA ALA A 51 13.75 4.87 -23.40
C ALA A 51 13.62 5.96 -24.48
N GLY A 52 13.66 7.22 -24.05
CA GLY A 52 13.55 8.39 -24.90
C GLY A 52 12.15 9.00 -24.99
N GLU A 53 11.11 8.32 -24.50
CA GLU A 53 9.74 8.83 -24.48
C GLU A 53 9.49 9.74 -23.26
N ASN A 54 8.69 10.80 -23.43
CA ASN A 54 8.14 11.55 -22.31
C ASN A 54 6.93 10.83 -21.71
N VAL A 55 7.02 10.42 -20.46
CA VAL A 55 5.94 9.72 -19.77
C VAL A 55 5.59 10.40 -18.46
N THR A 56 4.35 10.22 -18.02
CA THR A 56 3.91 10.52 -16.65
C THR A 56 3.66 9.21 -15.92
N LEU A 57 4.40 8.97 -14.84
CA LEU A 57 4.25 7.78 -14.02
C LEU A 57 3.44 8.08 -12.77
N TYR A 58 2.53 7.17 -12.42
CA TYR A 58 1.71 7.23 -11.23
C TYR A 58 2.22 6.17 -10.26
N GLY A 59 2.81 6.59 -9.14
CA GLY A 59 3.46 5.68 -8.20
C GLY A 59 2.96 5.83 -6.75
N VAL A 60 2.97 4.71 -6.04
CA VAL A 60 2.73 4.62 -4.60
C VAL A 60 4.04 4.29 -3.92
N PHE A 61 4.49 5.16 -3.03
CA PHE A 61 5.83 5.08 -2.42
C PHE A 61 5.74 4.93 -0.91
N LYS A 62 6.56 4.05 -0.34
CA LYS A 62 6.79 4.05 1.11
C LYS A 62 7.84 5.10 1.45
N ASN A 63 7.49 5.95 2.40
CA ASN A 63 8.37 6.97 2.92
C ASN A 63 8.73 6.65 4.37
N LYS A 64 9.84 5.92 4.54
CA LYS A 64 10.40 5.55 5.85
C LYS A 64 11.61 6.42 6.19
N ARG A 65 11.89 6.52 7.50
CA ARG A 65 13.05 7.24 8.04
C ARG A 65 14.38 6.68 7.50
N LYS A 66 14.48 5.36 7.36
CA LYS A 66 15.61 4.68 6.71
C LYS A 66 15.36 4.62 5.21
N LYS A 67 16.08 5.44 4.45
CA LYS A 67 15.89 5.56 2.99
C LYS A 67 16.06 4.26 2.22
N GLU A 68 16.91 3.37 2.72
CA GLU A 68 17.17 2.06 2.10
C GLU A 68 15.97 1.11 2.16
N GLU A 69 15.05 1.33 3.10
CA GLU A 69 13.81 0.55 3.21
C GLU A 69 12.67 1.13 2.38
N ASN A 70 12.91 2.24 1.67
CA ASN A 70 11.92 2.80 0.76
C ASN A 70 11.80 1.87 -0.46
N ASP A 71 10.55 1.62 -0.83
CA ASP A 71 10.16 0.93 -2.05
C ASP A 71 9.04 1.72 -2.71
N GLY A 72 8.86 1.48 -4.01
CA GLY A 72 7.80 2.09 -4.79
C GLY A 72 7.09 1.05 -5.64
N PHE A 73 5.83 1.28 -5.91
CA PHE A 73 5.03 0.51 -6.85
C PHE A 73 4.43 1.46 -7.87
N ILE A 74 4.64 1.19 -9.16
CA ILE A 74 4.05 1.98 -10.23
C ILE A 74 2.68 1.41 -10.55
N TYR A 75 1.66 2.23 -10.29
CA TYR A 75 0.25 1.90 -10.50
C TYR A 75 -0.21 2.17 -11.93
N GLY A 76 0.38 3.15 -12.61
CA GLY A 76 0.05 3.43 -13.99
C GLY A 76 1.06 4.32 -14.69
N LEU A 77 0.87 4.47 -15.99
CA LEU A 77 1.63 5.37 -16.84
C LEU A 77 0.72 6.08 -17.83
N GLN A 78 1.11 7.29 -18.21
CA GLN A 78 0.56 8.04 -19.32
C GLN A 78 1.68 8.35 -20.31
N LYS A 79 1.49 7.95 -21.56
CA LYS A 79 2.40 8.18 -22.69
C LYS A 79 2.32 9.60 -23.23
N GLU A 80 3.29 9.98 -24.05
CA GLU A 80 3.30 11.28 -24.74
C GLU A 80 2.11 11.42 -25.70
N SER A 81 1.64 10.30 -26.26
CA SER A 81 0.43 10.21 -27.09
C SER A 81 -0.86 10.54 -26.32
N GLY A 82 -0.81 10.65 -25.00
CA GLY A 82 -1.98 10.81 -24.12
C GLY A 82 -2.64 9.49 -23.72
N GLU A 83 -2.15 8.35 -24.23
CA GLU A 83 -2.61 7.02 -23.83
C GLU A 83 -2.30 6.75 -22.35
N LYS A 84 -3.31 6.29 -21.60
CA LYS A 84 -3.19 5.99 -20.16
C LYS A 84 -3.38 4.51 -19.90
N MET A 85 -2.49 3.95 -19.11
CA MET A 85 -2.55 2.56 -18.67
C MET A 85 -2.42 2.47 -17.17
N PHE A 86 -3.37 1.79 -16.53
CA PHE A 86 -3.36 1.56 -15.09
C PHE A 86 -3.45 0.07 -14.78
N ALA A 87 -2.78 -0.34 -13.71
CA ALA A 87 -2.86 -1.67 -13.13
C ALA A 87 -4.17 -1.83 -12.30
N THR A 88 -5.31 -1.60 -12.95
CA THR A 88 -6.65 -1.54 -12.33
C THR A 88 -7.04 -2.84 -11.64
N HIS A 89 -6.43 -3.98 -11.98
CA HIS A 89 -6.67 -5.24 -11.28
C HIS A 89 -6.29 -5.14 -9.79
N TYR A 90 -5.22 -4.40 -9.46
CA TYR A 90 -4.81 -4.21 -8.06
C TYR A 90 -5.77 -3.33 -7.25
N ARG A 91 -6.52 -2.44 -7.92
CA ARG A 91 -7.55 -1.61 -7.26
C ARG A 91 -8.62 -2.45 -6.57
N TYR A 92 -8.93 -3.63 -7.10
CA TYR A 92 -9.91 -4.54 -6.52
C TYR A 92 -9.27 -5.69 -5.76
N GLN A 93 -8.21 -6.27 -6.31
CA GLN A 93 -7.55 -7.43 -5.70
C GLN A 93 -7.03 -7.11 -4.30
N VAL A 94 -6.36 -5.97 -4.10
CA VAL A 94 -5.76 -5.61 -2.81
C VAL A 94 -6.83 -5.37 -1.73
N PRO A 95 -7.89 -4.57 -1.96
CA PRO A 95 -8.99 -4.45 -1.00
C PRO A 95 -9.69 -5.77 -0.67
N ILE A 96 -9.90 -6.66 -1.65
CA ILE A 96 -10.50 -7.98 -1.40
C ILE A 96 -9.63 -8.81 -0.46
N PHE A 97 -8.31 -8.86 -0.70
CA PHE A 97 -7.38 -9.55 0.21
C PHE A 97 -7.39 -8.94 1.62
N MET A 98 -7.48 -7.62 1.73
CA MET A 98 -7.59 -6.95 3.04
C MET A 98 -8.91 -7.25 3.74
N ALA A 99 -10.04 -7.34 3.02
CA ALA A 99 -11.33 -7.71 3.59
C ALA A 99 -11.32 -9.16 4.12
N PHE A 100 -10.72 -10.09 3.37
CA PHE A 100 -10.50 -11.46 3.84
C PHE A 100 -9.60 -11.52 5.08
N THR A 101 -8.52 -10.72 5.08
CA THR A 101 -7.62 -10.59 6.23
C THR A 101 -8.35 -10.00 7.44
N ALA A 102 -9.28 -9.06 7.23
CA ALA A 102 -10.09 -8.49 8.31
C ALA A 102 -10.94 -9.56 9.01
N ALA A 103 -11.55 -10.48 8.24
CA ALA A 103 -12.32 -11.59 8.79
C ALA A 103 -11.45 -12.55 9.61
N ILE A 104 -10.26 -12.91 9.11
CA ILE A 104 -9.32 -13.76 9.86
C ILE A 104 -8.86 -13.04 11.14
N ALA A 105 -8.49 -11.76 11.03
CA ALA A 105 -8.04 -10.96 12.15
C ALA A 105 -9.14 -10.82 13.22
N PHE A 106 -10.39 -10.66 12.81
CA PHE A 106 -11.54 -10.70 13.72
C PHE A 106 -11.59 -12.01 14.49
N CYS A 107 -11.59 -13.16 13.80
CA CYS A 107 -11.71 -14.46 14.45
C CYS A 107 -10.58 -14.72 15.45
N LEU A 108 -9.32 -14.44 15.05
CA LEU A 108 -8.17 -14.66 15.92
C LEU A 108 -8.18 -13.72 17.13
N THR A 109 -8.49 -12.44 16.90
CA THR A 109 -8.56 -11.43 17.98
C THR A 109 -9.73 -11.73 18.91
N PHE A 110 -10.86 -12.19 18.40
CA PHE A 110 -12.01 -12.57 19.22
C PHE A 110 -11.66 -13.71 20.17
N VAL A 111 -11.05 -14.79 19.67
CA VAL A 111 -10.68 -15.94 20.51
C VAL A 111 -9.67 -15.51 21.58
N ALA A 112 -8.60 -14.82 21.19
CA ALA A 112 -7.58 -14.35 22.14
C ALA A 112 -8.14 -13.31 23.12
N GLY A 113 -8.90 -12.35 22.61
CA GLY A 113 -9.54 -11.28 23.36
C GLY A 113 -10.58 -11.80 24.34
N TRP A 114 -11.28 -12.88 24.02
CA TRP A 114 -12.25 -13.50 24.93
C TRP A 114 -11.55 -14.01 26.20
N PHE A 115 -10.44 -14.74 26.07
CA PHE A 115 -9.65 -15.17 27.23
C PHE A 115 -9.04 -14.00 27.99
N ALA A 116 -8.51 -13.00 27.28
CA ALA A 116 -7.92 -11.82 27.90
C ALA A 116 -8.97 -10.97 28.64
N SER A 117 -10.20 -10.88 28.12
CA SER A 117 -11.30 -10.07 28.64
C SER A 117 -11.90 -10.60 29.94
N ILE A 118 -11.68 -11.88 30.29
CA ILE A 118 -12.13 -12.45 31.56
C ILE A 118 -11.56 -11.66 32.74
N PHE A 119 -10.27 -11.33 32.71
CA PHE A 119 -9.60 -10.62 33.80
C PHE A 119 -10.20 -9.23 34.09
N PRO A 120 -10.32 -8.30 33.12
CA PRO A 120 -10.94 -7.01 33.37
C PRO A 120 -12.43 -7.12 33.71
N VAL A 121 -13.18 -8.07 33.12
CA VAL A 121 -14.59 -8.26 33.46
C VAL A 121 -14.77 -8.73 34.90
N LEU A 122 -13.97 -9.69 35.37
CA LEU A 122 -14.01 -10.13 36.77
C LEU A 122 -13.59 -9.01 37.73
N MET A 123 -12.64 -8.16 37.35
CA MET A 123 -12.21 -7.01 38.15
C MET A 123 -13.29 -5.92 38.24
N LEU A 124 -14.01 -5.65 37.15
CA LEU A 124 -15.00 -4.57 37.07
C LEU A 124 -16.38 -4.97 37.61
N PHE A 125 -16.81 -6.20 37.36
CA PHE A 125 -18.18 -6.66 37.65
C PHE A 125 -18.25 -7.71 38.78
N GLY A 126 -17.12 -8.27 39.20
CA GLY A 126 -17.04 -9.28 40.25
C GLY A 126 -17.35 -10.69 39.75
N LYS A 127 -16.89 -11.72 40.47
CA LYS A 127 -17.05 -13.12 40.03
C LYS A 127 -18.50 -13.61 40.08
N ASP A 128 -19.31 -12.98 40.91
CA ASP A 128 -20.69 -13.40 41.17
C ASP A 128 -21.68 -12.73 40.20
N ASP A 129 -21.20 -11.93 39.24
CA ASP A 129 -22.03 -11.39 38.16
C ASP A 129 -22.56 -12.54 37.28
N PRO A 130 -23.88 -12.80 37.27
CA PRO A 130 -24.46 -13.84 36.42
C PRO A 130 -24.26 -13.56 34.92
N ASN A 131 -23.91 -12.32 34.54
CA ASN A 131 -23.70 -11.90 33.16
C ASN A 131 -22.22 -11.85 32.76
N TYR A 132 -21.28 -12.34 33.57
CA TYR A 132 -19.84 -12.18 33.28
C TYR A 132 -19.45 -12.77 31.91
N MET A 133 -20.02 -13.91 31.50
CA MET A 133 -19.74 -14.51 30.18
C MET A 133 -20.26 -13.64 29.02
N TYR A 134 -21.43 -13.02 29.20
CA TYR A 134 -22.02 -12.10 28.23
C TYR A 134 -21.17 -10.83 28.10
N ASN A 135 -20.81 -10.22 29.22
CA ASN A 135 -19.95 -9.04 29.27
C ASN A 135 -18.58 -9.32 28.62
N THR A 136 -17.95 -10.44 28.96
CA THR A 136 -16.69 -10.90 28.33
C THR A 136 -16.82 -11.01 26.81
N THR A 137 -17.93 -11.58 26.34
CA THR A 137 -18.20 -11.72 24.89
C THR A 137 -18.39 -10.37 24.21
N ILE A 138 -19.05 -9.41 24.85
CA ILE A 138 -19.17 -8.04 24.34
C ILE A 138 -17.79 -7.40 24.19
N PHE A 139 -16.97 -7.41 25.24
CA PHE A 139 -15.64 -6.79 25.20
C PHE A 139 -14.78 -7.39 24.08
N ALA A 140 -14.71 -8.72 24.02
CA ALA A 140 -13.96 -9.41 22.97
C ALA A 140 -14.50 -9.11 21.55
N THR A 141 -15.82 -8.98 21.40
CA THR A 141 -16.44 -8.62 20.11
C THR A 141 -16.07 -7.20 19.68
N ILE A 142 -16.09 -6.24 20.61
CA ILE A 142 -15.74 -4.85 20.34
C ILE A 142 -14.27 -4.77 19.91
N GLU A 143 -13.37 -5.40 20.67
CA GLU A 143 -11.93 -5.41 20.37
C GLU A 143 -11.65 -6.04 18.99
N ALA A 144 -12.23 -7.21 18.73
CA ALA A 144 -12.10 -7.89 17.44
C ALA A 144 -12.67 -7.06 16.28
N SER A 145 -13.82 -6.40 16.49
CA SER A 145 -14.44 -5.51 15.50
C SER A 145 -13.55 -4.31 15.19
N MET A 146 -12.89 -3.72 16.20
CA MET A 146 -11.97 -2.60 15.97
C MET A 146 -10.78 -3.01 15.11
N VAL A 147 -10.21 -4.19 15.37
CA VAL A 147 -9.13 -4.74 14.55
C VAL A 147 -9.60 -4.98 13.11
N ALA A 148 -10.75 -5.60 12.91
CA ALA A 148 -11.31 -5.82 11.58
C ALA A 148 -11.61 -4.51 10.85
N ALA A 149 -12.21 -3.53 11.54
CA ALA A 149 -12.53 -2.21 11.01
C ALA A 149 -11.28 -1.47 10.54
N PHE A 150 -10.14 -1.62 11.24
CA PHE A 150 -8.87 -1.07 10.77
C PHE A 150 -8.48 -1.60 9.39
N PHE A 151 -8.54 -2.92 9.17
CA PHE A 151 -8.22 -3.52 7.86
C PHE A 151 -9.21 -3.08 6.78
N LEU A 152 -10.50 -3.04 7.07
CA LEU A 152 -11.53 -2.58 6.14
C LEU A 152 -11.36 -1.11 5.77
N TRP A 153 -11.00 -0.25 6.73
CA TRP A 153 -10.69 1.15 6.47
C TRP A 153 -9.45 1.27 5.56
N ARG A 154 -8.39 0.50 5.83
CA ARG A 154 -7.20 0.49 4.94
C ARG A 154 -7.54 0.00 3.52
N ALA A 155 -8.43 -0.98 3.39
CA ALA A 155 -8.94 -1.45 2.10
C ALA A 155 -9.70 -0.34 1.35
N TRP A 156 -10.62 0.33 2.05
CA TRP A 156 -11.37 1.45 1.51
C TRP A 156 -10.47 2.60 1.06
N LEU A 157 -9.50 2.99 1.89
CA LEU A 157 -8.54 4.04 1.56
C LEU A 157 -7.78 3.74 0.27
N MET A 158 -7.28 2.50 0.10
CA MET A 158 -6.60 2.09 -1.14
C MET A 158 -7.53 2.17 -2.34
N PHE A 159 -8.78 1.71 -2.19
CA PHE A 159 -9.77 1.77 -3.27
C PHE A 159 -10.08 3.22 -3.67
N SER A 160 -10.30 4.11 -2.70
CA SER A 160 -10.61 5.52 -2.94
C SER A 160 -9.45 6.26 -3.60
N VAL A 161 -8.21 6.08 -3.11
CA VAL A 161 -7.04 6.77 -3.66
C VAL A 161 -6.71 6.31 -5.07
N THR A 162 -6.89 5.02 -5.38
CA THR A 162 -6.66 4.47 -6.72
C THR A 162 -7.82 4.69 -7.69
N ALA A 163 -8.94 5.26 -7.22
CA ALA A 163 -10.08 5.60 -8.06
C ALA A 163 -9.86 6.83 -8.94
N ASP A 164 -9.08 7.80 -8.44
CA ASP A 164 -8.73 9.02 -9.16
C ASP A 164 -7.21 9.30 -9.10
N PRO A 165 -6.40 8.58 -9.88
CA PRO A 165 -4.95 8.79 -9.94
C PRO A 165 -4.55 10.19 -10.42
N GLU A 166 -5.43 10.89 -11.14
CA GLU A 166 -5.14 12.23 -11.65
C GLU A 166 -5.08 13.27 -10.54
N SER A 167 -5.80 13.05 -9.45
CA SER A 167 -5.75 13.90 -8.26
C SER A 167 -4.43 13.80 -7.46
N TRP A 168 -3.54 12.86 -7.82
CA TRP A 168 -2.30 12.64 -7.07
C TRP A 168 -1.34 13.82 -7.18
N GLU A 169 -0.58 14.04 -6.12
CA GLU A 169 0.38 15.14 -6.02
C GLU A 169 1.46 15.02 -7.10
N THR A 170 1.69 16.09 -7.86
CA THR A 170 2.77 16.15 -8.83
C THR A 170 4.09 16.45 -8.12
N ILE A 171 5.10 15.60 -8.31
CA ILE A 171 6.43 15.78 -7.74
C ILE A 171 7.51 15.69 -8.82
N GLU A 172 8.58 16.45 -8.65
CA GLU A 172 9.74 16.33 -9.55
C GLU A 172 10.49 15.00 -9.33
N PRO A 173 10.94 14.34 -10.42
CA PRO A 173 11.71 13.10 -10.34
C PRO A 173 12.94 13.19 -9.42
N ALA A 174 13.66 14.32 -9.43
CA ALA A 174 14.82 14.56 -8.57
C ALA A 174 14.44 14.60 -7.08
N THR A 175 13.31 15.24 -6.75
CA THR A 175 12.80 15.30 -5.38
C THR A 175 12.39 13.91 -4.90
N LEU A 176 11.75 13.10 -5.75
CA LEU A 176 11.40 11.73 -5.44
C LEU A 176 12.64 10.83 -5.26
N SER A 177 13.61 10.90 -6.18
CA SER A 177 14.88 10.17 -6.11
C SER A 177 15.63 10.45 -4.80
N SER A 178 15.63 11.71 -4.33
CA SER A 178 16.28 12.09 -3.07
C SER A 178 15.77 11.33 -1.83
N ARG A 179 14.56 10.75 -1.90
CA ARG A 179 13.96 9.94 -0.83
C ARG A 179 14.58 8.55 -0.74
N PHE A 180 15.15 8.01 -1.82
CA PHE A 180 15.57 6.61 -1.92
C PHE A 180 17.03 6.33 -1.55
N SER A 181 17.89 7.36 -1.48
CA SER A 181 19.25 7.40 -0.88
C SER A 181 20.16 8.30 -1.72
N LYS A 182 21.28 8.78 -1.15
CA LYS A 182 22.32 9.51 -1.89
C LYS A 182 23.11 8.61 -2.87
N PHE A 183 23.03 7.28 -2.73
CA PHE A 183 23.82 6.32 -3.52
C PHE A 183 23.30 6.05 -4.94
N TYR A 184 22.16 6.63 -5.31
CA TYR A 184 21.54 6.47 -6.64
C TYR A 184 21.54 7.79 -7.44
N LYS A 185 22.49 8.68 -7.13
CA LYS A 185 22.74 9.89 -7.92
C LYS A 185 23.61 9.59 -9.13
#